data_AF-A0A9D3Q9M4-F1
#
_entry.id   AF-A0A9D3Q9M4-F1
#
_cell.length_a   1.000
_cell.length_b   1.000
_cell.length_c   1.000
_cell.angle_alpha   90.00
_cell.angle_beta   90.00
_cell.angle_gamma   90.00
#
_symmetry.space_group_name_H-M   'P 1'
#
loop_
_entity.id
_entity.type
_entity.pdbx_description
1 polymer ?
#
loop_
_entity_poly.entity_id
_entity_poly.type
_entity_poly.pdbx_seq_one_letter_code
_entity_poly.pdbx_strand_id
1 'polypeptide(L)'
;MRNNLRETWTKQPITDVKLRPCVIQRRDDIVDCGAYIGFIDGPWPFTHPGTENTPLQVTALALSLGYFMFDMGWCVYFRTEGSIMLAHHTLSILGIVLALALGESGIETCAVLFGSEITNPLLQARWFLRKVGRYHSLVGDVVDLLFVLLFASVRIGVGGRMLYCELTSPRPSLLMKGGGVAMYGLSWVFMVDITRFACRKSGAKFRRWQEARKAIEVNGKSGKAS
;
A
#
# COMPACT_ATOMS: atom_id res chain seq x y z
N MET A 1 -19.95 -8.55 -18.76
CA MET A 1 -18.99 -7.67 -18.04
C MET A 1 -18.52 -8.27 -16.71
N ARG A 2 -18.01 -9.52 -16.67
CA ARG A 2 -17.59 -10.21 -15.43
C ARG A 2 -16.13 -10.72 -15.48
N ASN A 3 -15.37 -10.28 -16.49
CA ASN A 3 -14.03 -10.80 -16.82
C ASN A 3 -12.87 -9.83 -16.56
N ASN A 4 -13.11 -8.54 -16.29
CA ASN A 4 -12.01 -7.57 -16.12
C ASN A 4 -11.24 -7.69 -14.80
N LEU A 5 -11.83 -8.26 -13.74
CA LEU A 5 -11.15 -8.43 -12.44
C LEU A 5 -10.29 -9.70 -12.37
N ARG A 6 -10.37 -10.58 -13.36
CA ARG A 6 -9.64 -11.85 -13.39
C ARG A 6 -8.27 -11.71 -14.06
N GLU A 7 -8.16 -10.78 -15.01
CA GLU A 7 -6.90 -10.49 -15.73
C GLU A 7 -5.95 -9.57 -14.97
N THR A 8 -6.45 -8.68 -14.09
CA THR A 8 -5.62 -7.75 -13.31
C THR A 8 -4.68 -8.44 -12.31
N TRP A 9 -4.97 -9.69 -11.92
CA TRP A 9 -4.15 -10.45 -10.95
C TRP A 9 -3.31 -11.58 -11.57
N THR A 10 -3.51 -11.90 -12.85
CA THR A 10 -2.87 -13.05 -13.53
C THR A 10 -1.88 -12.66 -14.62
N LYS A 11 -1.96 -11.45 -15.18
CA LYS A 11 -0.99 -10.94 -16.15
C LYS A 11 -0.13 -9.84 -15.52
N GLN A 12 0.91 -10.21 -14.78
CA GLN A 12 2.08 -9.33 -14.70
C GLN A 12 3.02 -9.75 -15.85
N PRO A 13 3.28 -8.89 -16.85
CA PRO A 13 4.33 -9.14 -17.83
C PRO A 13 5.65 -9.34 -17.08
N ILE A 14 6.26 -10.49 -17.33
CA ILE A 14 7.45 -11.00 -16.66
C ILE A 14 8.75 -10.28 -17.10
N THR A 15 8.68 -9.16 -17.80
CA THR A 15 9.76 -8.81 -18.75
C THR A 15 10.89 -7.93 -18.27
N ASP A 16 10.93 -7.39 -17.04
CA ASP A 16 12.17 -6.72 -16.61
C ASP A 16 12.53 -6.84 -15.12
N VAL A 17 13.40 -7.81 -14.84
CA VAL A 17 14.03 -8.06 -13.53
C VAL A 17 15.17 -7.08 -13.27
N LYS A 18 15.72 -6.41 -14.29
CA LYS A 18 16.92 -5.58 -14.15
C LYS A 18 16.67 -4.20 -13.52
N LEU A 19 15.50 -3.61 -13.76
CA LEU A 19 15.21 -2.23 -13.30
C LEU A 19 14.38 -2.19 -12.00
N ARG A 20 13.73 -3.29 -11.62
CA ARG A 20 12.95 -3.40 -10.38
C ARG A 20 13.80 -3.22 -9.10
N PRO A 21 15.05 -3.70 -9.00
CA PRO A 21 15.92 -3.40 -7.85
C PRO A 21 16.25 -1.91 -7.72
N CYS A 22 16.42 -1.19 -8.83
CA CYS A 22 16.65 0.26 -8.81
C CYS A 22 15.41 1.03 -8.35
N VAL A 23 14.20 0.56 -8.72
CA VAL A 23 12.95 1.12 -8.21
C VAL A 23 12.74 0.81 -6.74
N ILE A 24 13.10 -0.40 -6.28
CA ILE A 24 13.02 -0.79 -4.85
C ILE A 24 14.00 0.05 -4.02
N GLN A 25 15.26 0.17 -4.46
CA GLN A 25 16.28 0.96 -3.75
C GLN A 25 15.84 2.42 -3.53
N ARG A 26 15.25 3.06 -4.55
CA ARG A 26 14.77 4.45 -4.42
C ARG A 26 13.53 4.60 -3.54
N ARG A 27 12.74 3.54 -3.34
CA ARG A 27 11.62 3.53 -2.38
C ARG A 27 12.14 3.49 -0.95
N ASP A 28 13.17 2.69 -0.69
CA ASP A 28 13.76 2.59 0.65
C ASP A 28 14.36 3.93 1.10
N ASP A 29 14.98 4.68 0.17
CA ASP A 29 15.51 6.02 0.43
C ASP A 29 14.42 7.02 0.88
N ILE A 30 13.19 6.93 0.34
CA ILE A 30 12.07 7.81 0.70
C ILE A 30 11.47 7.40 2.04
N VAL A 31 11.39 6.09 2.34
CA VAL A 31 10.99 5.58 3.66
C VAL A 31 11.96 6.07 4.73
N ASP A 32 13.26 5.99 4.48
CA ASP A 32 14.28 6.43 5.43
C ASP A 32 14.27 7.95 5.62
N CYS A 33 14.11 8.73 4.56
CA CYS A 33 13.94 10.18 4.64
C CYS A 33 12.64 10.57 5.40
N GLY A 34 11.54 9.87 5.15
CA GLY A 34 10.27 10.09 5.83
C GLY A 34 10.32 9.71 7.31
N ALA A 35 11.02 8.62 7.66
CA ALA A 35 11.27 8.24 9.04
C ALA A 35 12.15 9.28 9.76
N TYR A 36 13.20 9.77 9.12
CA TYR A 36 14.06 10.81 9.68
C TYR A 36 13.28 12.11 9.96
N ILE A 37 12.46 12.56 9.01
CA ILE A 37 11.64 13.77 9.20
C ILE A 37 10.54 13.55 10.25
N GLY A 38 9.91 12.38 10.28
CA GLY A 38 8.81 12.09 11.20
C GLY A 38 9.24 11.81 12.64
N PHE A 39 10.42 11.21 12.86
CA PHE A 39 10.90 10.78 14.18
C PHE A 39 12.05 11.61 14.75
N ILE A 40 12.84 12.30 13.91
CA ILE A 40 14.07 12.98 14.34
C ILE A 40 13.99 14.50 14.13
N ASP A 41 13.58 14.98 12.95
CA ASP A 41 13.81 16.39 12.56
C ASP A 41 12.55 17.27 12.50
N GLY A 42 11.35 16.69 12.38
CA GLY A 42 10.12 17.43 12.16
C GLY A 42 9.21 17.59 13.39
N PRO A 43 8.45 18.70 13.51
CA PRO A 43 7.36 18.79 14.47
C PRO A 43 6.37 17.65 14.26
N TRP A 44 5.86 17.07 15.36
CA TRP A 44 5.05 15.85 15.28
C TRP A 44 3.79 16.06 14.40
N PRO A 45 3.52 15.20 13.41
CA PRO A 45 2.42 15.38 12.46
C PRO A 45 1.04 15.42 13.13
N PHE A 46 0.93 14.87 14.34
CA PHE A 46 -0.31 14.88 15.13
C PHE A 46 -0.53 16.15 15.95
N THR A 47 0.51 16.97 16.17
CA THR A 47 0.42 18.16 17.04
C THR A 47 0.49 19.48 16.26
N HIS A 48 0.99 19.47 15.03
CA HIS A 48 1.18 20.69 14.21
C HIS A 48 0.65 20.58 12.77
N PRO A 49 -0.64 20.26 12.56
CA PRO A 49 -1.24 20.19 11.23
C PRO A 49 -1.27 21.55 10.52
N GLY A 50 -0.97 21.57 9.22
CA GLY A 50 -0.94 22.79 8.40
C GLY A 50 0.16 23.80 8.76
N THR A 51 1.33 23.34 9.23
CA THR A 51 2.50 24.21 9.43
C THR A 51 3.23 24.50 8.12
N GLU A 52 3.98 25.60 8.10
CA GLU A 52 4.84 25.97 6.97
C GLU A 52 5.89 24.89 6.70
N ASN A 53 6.17 24.66 5.41
CA ASN A 53 7.10 23.63 4.99
C ASN A 53 8.54 24.00 5.37
N THR A 54 9.22 23.12 6.12
CA THR A 54 10.66 23.30 6.37
C THR A 54 11.46 23.05 5.08
N PRO A 55 12.65 23.66 4.90
CA PRO A 55 13.48 23.41 3.72
C PRO A 55 13.81 21.93 3.48
N LEU A 56 13.93 21.15 4.56
CA LEU A 56 14.12 19.70 4.50
C LEU A 56 12.86 18.98 3.99
N GLN A 57 11.67 19.37 4.47
CA GLN A 57 10.40 18.83 3.97
C GLN A 57 10.19 19.14 2.49
N VAL A 58 10.48 20.38 2.06
CA VAL A 58 10.41 20.78 0.64
C VAL A 58 11.32 19.92 -0.21
N THR A 59 12.57 19.69 0.24
CA THR A 59 13.52 18.85 -0.48
C THR A 59 13.05 17.40 -0.55
N ALA A 60 12.57 16.83 0.56
CA ALA A 60 12.04 15.47 0.60
C ALA A 60 10.80 15.30 -0.28
N LEU A 61 9.89 16.28 -0.28
CA LEU A 61 8.72 16.31 -1.17
C LEU A 61 9.12 16.43 -2.63
N ALA A 62 10.11 17.27 -2.97
CA ALA A 62 10.61 17.40 -4.34
C ALA A 62 11.26 16.11 -4.86
N LEU A 63 12.05 15.44 -4.02
CA LEU A 63 12.63 14.12 -4.33
C LEU A 63 11.54 13.06 -4.51
N SER A 64 10.57 13.04 -3.59
CA SER A 64 9.41 12.13 -3.65
C SER A 64 8.58 12.39 -4.91
N LEU A 65 8.37 13.65 -5.31
CA LEU A 65 7.64 14.02 -6.53
C LEU A 65 8.32 13.44 -7.78
N GLY A 66 9.63 13.65 -7.91
CA GLY A 66 10.40 13.12 -9.03
C GLY A 66 10.33 11.59 -9.11
N TYR A 67 10.42 10.92 -7.95
CA TYR A 67 10.26 9.48 -7.86
C TYR A 67 8.85 9.01 -8.26
N PHE A 68 7.78 9.60 -7.71
CA PHE A 68 6.41 9.22 -8.03
C PHE A 68 6.06 9.47 -9.51
N MET A 69 6.58 10.53 -10.11
CA MET A 69 6.44 10.79 -11.54
C MET A 69 7.15 9.74 -12.39
N PHE A 70 8.37 9.34 -12.00
CA PHE A 70 9.09 8.26 -12.66
C PHE A 70 8.34 6.91 -12.54
N ASP A 71 7.88 6.56 -11.34
CA ASP A 71 7.12 5.33 -11.08
C ASP A 71 5.79 5.31 -11.84
N MET A 72 5.11 6.47 -11.94
CA MET A 72 3.91 6.63 -12.78
C MET A 72 4.21 6.39 -14.26
N GLY A 73 5.24 7.06 -14.80
CA GLY A 73 5.65 6.88 -16.20
C GLY A 73 5.99 5.43 -16.51
N TRP A 74 6.70 4.78 -15.59
CA TRP A 74 7.01 3.35 -15.66
C TRP A 74 5.74 2.48 -15.68
N CYS A 75 4.81 2.71 -14.74
CA CYS A 75 3.57 1.94 -14.64
C CYS A 75 2.67 2.10 -15.88
N VAL A 76 2.60 3.30 -16.44
CA VAL A 76 1.82 3.58 -17.66
C VAL A 76 2.46 2.92 -18.88
N TYR A 77 3.78 3.03 -19.03
CA TYR A 77 4.52 2.49 -20.17
C TYR A 77 4.45 0.96 -20.23
N PHE A 78 4.73 0.28 -19.11
CA PHE A 78 4.73 -1.20 -19.07
C PHE A 78 3.37 -1.81 -18.73
N ARG A 79 2.35 -0.98 -18.41
CA ARG A 79 0.98 -1.42 -18.04
C ARG A 79 1.00 -2.50 -16.96
N THR A 80 1.91 -2.36 -15.99
CA THR A 80 2.20 -3.40 -14.98
C THR A 80 1.21 -3.40 -13.82
N GLU A 81 0.53 -2.28 -13.60
CA GLU A 81 -0.28 -2.03 -12.40
C GLU A 81 -1.74 -1.72 -12.73
N GLY A 82 -2.63 -2.02 -11.78
CA GLY A 82 -4.08 -1.80 -11.91
C GLY A 82 -4.47 -0.32 -11.88
N SER A 83 -5.67 0.00 -12.38
CA SER A 83 -6.20 1.38 -12.41
C SER A 83 -6.27 2.05 -11.03
N ILE A 84 -6.49 1.27 -9.97
CA ILE A 84 -6.56 1.77 -8.59
C ILE A 84 -5.16 2.22 -8.10
N MET A 85 -4.10 1.48 -8.45
CA MET A 85 -2.72 1.88 -8.16
C MET A 85 -2.34 3.13 -8.94
N LEU A 86 -2.71 3.21 -10.22
CA LEU A 86 -2.50 4.42 -11.01
C LEU A 86 -3.22 5.62 -10.40
N ALA A 87 -4.47 5.47 -9.95
CA ALA A 87 -5.18 6.53 -9.23
C ALA A 87 -4.46 6.94 -7.93
N HIS A 88 -3.86 5.97 -7.21
CA HIS A 88 -3.05 6.25 -6.03
C HIS A 88 -1.84 7.11 -6.36
N HIS A 89 -1.09 6.77 -7.41
CA HIS A 89 0.06 7.55 -7.86
C HIS A 89 -0.37 8.95 -8.31
N THR A 90 -1.48 9.09 -9.05
CA THR A 90 -1.98 10.39 -9.50
C THR A 90 -2.35 11.27 -8.31
N LEU A 91 -3.13 10.75 -7.36
CA LEU A 91 -3.53 11.51 -6.17
C LEU A 91 -2.33 11.85 -5.28
N SER A 92 -1.33 10.97 -5.17
CA SER A 92 -0.09 11.24 -4.43
C SER A 92 0.71 12.36 -5.08
N ILE A 93 0.89 12.33 -6.41
CA ILE A 93 1.57 13.39 -7.17
C ILE A 93 0.84 14.73 -6.99
N LEU A 94 -0.49 14.72 -7.12
CA LEU A 94 -1.31 15.93 -6.93
C LEU A 94 -1.17 16.47 -5.51
N GLY A 95 -1.21 15.61 -4.49
CA GLY A 95 -1.02 16.00 -3.10
C GLY A 95 0.34 16.66 -2.85
N ILE A 96 1.41 16.07 -3.38
CA ILE A 96 2.78 16.63 -3.27
C ILE A 96 2.88 17.99 -3.98
N VAL A 97 2.36 18.10 -5.21
CA VAL A 97 2.37 19.35 -5.96
C VAL A 97 1.59 20.43 -5.22
N LEU A 98 0.44 20.09 -4.63
CA LEU A 98 -0.35 21.03 -3.84
C LEU A 98 0.38 21.48 -2.58
N ALA A 99 1.03 20.57 -1.84
CA ALA A 99 1.81 20.91 -0.65
C ALA A 99 2.99 21.84 -0.98
N LEU A 100 3.66 21.60 -2.12
CA LEU A 100 4.74 22.45 -2.61
C LEU A 100 4.24 23.81 -3.12
N ALA A 101 3.10 23.83 -3.84
CA ALA A 101 2.55 25.06 -4.42
C ALA A 101 1.93 25.99 -3.37
N LEU A 102 1.30 25.43 -2.33
CA LEU A 102 0.72 26.19 -1.23
C LEU A 102 1.74 26.55 -0.15
N GLY A 103 2.86 25.83 -0.07
CA GLY A 103 3.88 26.05 0.97
C GLY A 103 3.48 25.58 2.37
N GLU A 104 2.34 24.90 2.48
CA GLU A 104 1.74 24.43 3.73
C GLU A 104 1.47 22.91 3.68
N SER A 105 1.25 22.28 4.84
CA SER A 105 0.88 20.85 4.98
C SER A 105 1.95 19.86 4.48
N GLY A 106 3.21 20.28 4.39
CA GLY A 106 4.32 19.42 3.99
C GLY A 106 4.58 18.30 4.97
N ILE A 107 4.45 18.55 6.28
CA ILE A 107 4.59 17.51 7.31
C ILE A 107 3.51 16.43 7.21
N GLU A 108 2.25 16.82 6.94
CA GLU A 108 1.13 15.90 6.76
C GLU A 108 1.34 15.07 5.48
N THR A 109 1.75 15.73 4.40
CA THR A 109 2.05 15.09 3.11
C THR A 109 3.21 14.10 3.25
N CYS A 110 4.31 14.49 3.89
CA CYS A 110 5.45 13.60 4.18
C CYS A 110 5.03 12.39 5.02
N ALA A 111 4.21 12.58 6.05
CA ALA A 111 3.75 11.48 6.88
C ALA A 111 2.79 10.53 6.14
N VAL A 112 1.93 11.05 5.25
CA VAL A 112 1.09 10.23 4.35
C VAL A 112 1.93 9.46 3.33
N LEU A 113 2.99 10.07 2.78
CA LEU A 113 3.93 9.38 1.89
C LEU A 113 4.66 8.26 2.62
N PHE A 114 5.22 8.55 3.79
CA PHE A 114 5.90 7.56 4.63
C PHE A 114 4.98 6.38 4.96
N GLY A 115 3.75 6.66 5.42
CA GLY A 115 2.75 5.62 5.69
C GLY A 115 2.35 4.83 4.45
N SER A 116 2.43 5.45 3.26
CA SER A 116 2.20 4.76 1.99
C SER A 116 3.30 3.78 1.65
N GLU A 117 4.54 4.18 1.89
CA GLU A 117 5.69 3.41 1.47
C GLU A 117 6.11 2.34 2.47
N ILE A 118 5.90 2.54 3.78
CA ILE A 118 6.19 1.51 4.79
C ILE A 118 5.39 0.22 4.55
N THR A 119 4.24 0.30 3.87
CA THR A 119 3.43 -0.88 3.52
C THR A 119 3.92 -1.62 2.27
N ASN A 120 4.79 -1.00 1.47
CA ASN A 120 5.28 -1.52 0.19
C ASN A 120 6.34 -2.64 0.31
N PRO A 121 7.27 -2.65 1.28
CA PRO A 121 8.19 -3.78 1.46
C PRO A 121 7.49 -5.12 1.59
N LEU A 122 6.34 -5.17 2.28
CA LEU A 122 5.54 -6.39 2.40
C LEU A 122 4.87 -6.80 1.08
N LEU A 123 4.46 -5.84 0.24
CA LEU A 123 3.98 -6.13 -1.12
C LEU A 123 5.09 -6.71 -1.99
N GLN A 124 6.31 -6.17 -1.90
CA GLN A 124 7.46 -6.68 -2.64
C GLN A 124 7.89 -8.08 -2.14
N ALA A 125 7.88 -8.31 -0.83
CA ALA A 125 8.15 -9.62 -0.24
C ALA A 125 7.15 -10.68 -0.73
N ARG A 126 5.87 -10.32 -0.84
CA ARG A 126 4.83 -11.20 -1.40
C ARG A 126 5.10 -11.57 -2.85
N TRP A 127 5.49 -10.60 -3.68
CA TRP A 127 5.87 -10.86 -5.07
C TRP A 127 7.10 -11.76 -5.16
N PHE A 128 8.11 -11.51 -4.32
CA PHE A 128 9.32 -12.34 -4.27
C PHE A 128 9.00 -13.79 -3.89
N LEU A 129 8.15 -14.00 -2.89
CA LEU A 129 7.69 -15.34 -2.49
C LEU A 129 6.94 -16.07 -3.60
N ARG A 130 6.20 -15.35 -4.46
CA ARG A 130 5.58 -15.93 -5.65
C ARG A 130 6.61 -16.33 -6.70
N LYS A 131 7.65 -15.53 -6.90
CA LYS A 131 8.74 -15.85 -7.85
C LYS A 131 9.56 -17.06 -7.44
N VAL A 132 9.84 -17.20 -6.14
CA VAL A 132 10.57 -18.35 -5.58
C VAL A 132 9.66 -19.59 -5.43
N GLY A 133 8.38 -19.51 -5.82
CA GLY A 133 7.42 -20.63 -5.72
C GLY A 133 6.99 -20.99 -4.29
N ARG A 134 7.48 -20.27 -3.27
CA ARG A 134 7.19 -20.52 -1.85
C ARG A 134 5.92 -19.83 -1.35
N TYR A 135 5.14 -19.20 -2.22
CA TYR A 135 3.91 -18.49 -1.83
C TYR A 135 2.83 -19.39 -1.22
N HIS A 136 2.78 -20.68 -1.58
CA HIS A 136 1.84 -21.64 -1.01
C HIS A 136 2.28 -22.21 0.36
N SER A 137 3.42 -21.79 0.88
CA SER A 137 3.92 -22.20 2.20
C SER A 137 3.37 -21.32 3.32
N LEU A 138 3.57 -21.75 4.58
CA LEU A 138 3.24 -20.96 5.77
C LEU A 138 3.84 -19.54 5.74
N VAL A 139 4.99 -19.38 5.09
CA VAL A 139 5.66 -18.07 4.93
C VAL A 139 4.79 -17.10 4.12
N GLY A 140 4.14 -17.58 3.06
CA GLY A 140 3.22 -16.74 2.26
C GLY A 140 1.96 -16.35 3.02
N ASP A 141 1.48 -17.20 3.94
CA ASP A 141 0.35 -16.89 4.82
C ASP A 141 0.72 -15.85 5.89
N VAL A 142 1.92 -15.96 6.49
CA VAL A 142 2.43 -14.97 7.45
C VAL A 142 2.63 -13.61 6.78
N VAL A 143 3.23 -13.56 5.59
CA VAL A 143 3.42 -12.30 4.86
C VAL A 143 2.09 -11.66 4.46
N ASP A 144 1.11 -12.45 3.99
CA ASP A 144 -0.22 -11.91 3.67
C ASP A 144 -0.93 -11.37 4.94
N LEU A 145 -0.80 -12.04 6.09
CA LEU A 145 -1.35 -11.56 7.37
C LEU A 145 -0.67 -10.28 7.86
N LEU A 146 0.67 -10.25 7.85
CA LEU A 146 1.44 -9.06 8.21
C LEU A 146 1.09 -7.89 7.30
N PHE A 147 0.91 -8.13 6.01
CA PHE A 147 0.49 -7.09 5.07
C PHE A 147 -0.88 -6.52 5.43
N VAL A 148 -1.87 -7.37 5.73
CA VAL A 148 -3.21 -6.91 6.15
C VAL A 148 -3.14 -6.10 7.45
N LEU A 149 -2.39 -6.58 8.45
CA LEU A 149 -2.25 -5.92 9.74
C LEU A 149 -1.54 -4.58 9.63
N LEU A 150 -0.44 -4.52 8.87
CA LEU A 150 0.30 -3.29 8.65
C LEU A 150 -0.54 -2.28 7.87
N PHE A 151 -1.23 -2.73 6.81
CA PHE A 151 -2.12 -1.87 6.04
C PHE A 151 -3.27 -1.33 6.90
N ALA A 152 -3.90 -2.16 7.72
CA ALA A 152 -4.98 -1.73 8.62
C ALA A 152 -4.50 -0.75 9.68
N SER A 153 -3.41 -1.07 10.38
CA SER A 153 -2.88 -0.23 11.46
C SER A 153 -2.39 1.12 10.95
N VAL A 154 -1.54 1.13 9.93
CA VAL A 154 -0.91 2.36 9.41
C VAL A 154 -1.87 3.15 8.53
N ARG A 155 -2.47 2.53 7.50
CA ARG A 155 -3.25 3.29 6.51
C ARG A 155 -4.64 3.67 7.00
N ILE A 156 -5.31 2.76 7.71
CA ILE A 156 -6.68 3.00 8.19
C ILE A 156 -6.63 3.62 9.60
N GLY A 157 -5.86 3.04 10.52
CA GLY A 157 -5.77 3.54 11.89
C GLY A 157 -5.04 4.88 11.99
N VAL A 158 -3.74 4.89 11.68
CA VAL A 158 -2.89 6.09 11.78
C VAL A 158 -3.31 7.15 10.76
N GLY A 159 -3.51 6.74 9.50
CA GLY A 159 -3.99 7.63 8.44
C GLY A 159 -5.37 8.25 8.72
N GLY A 160 -6.28 7.50 9.34
CA GLY A 160 -7.59 8.02 9.74
C GLY A 160 -7.50 9.07 10.87
N ARG A 161 -6.60 8.87 11.84
CA ARG A 161 -6.33 9.89 12.88
C ARG A 161 -5.70 11.15 12.29
N MET A 162 -4.77 11.01 11.36
CA MET A 162 -4.17 12.15 10.68
C MET A 162 -5.21 12.96 9.89
N LEU A 163 -6.04 12.29 9.09
CA LEU A 163 -7.12 12.95 8.36
C LEU A 163 -8.09 13.65 9.30
N TYR A 164 -8.40 13.05 10.46
CA TYR A 164 -9.24 13.70 11.46
C TYR A 164 -8.62 15.01 11.99
N CYS A 165 -7.32 15.01 12.31
CA CYS A 165 -6.58 16.21 12.71
C CYS A 165 -6.57 17.28 11.60
N GLU A 166 -6.37 16.87 10.35
CA GLU A 166 -6.36 17.76 9.19
C GLU A 166 -7.74 18.40 8.93
N LEU A 167 -8.82 17.60 8.99
CA LEU A 167 -10.18 18.07 8.76
C LEU A 167 -10.66 19.04 9.86
N THR A 168 -10.30 18.76 11.11
CA THR A 168 -10.67 19.59 12.28
C THR A 168 -9.85 20.87 12.38
N SER A 169 -8.65 20.92 11.81
CA SER A 169 -7.84 22.14 11.77
C SER A 169 -8.42 23.17 10.80
N PRO A 170 -8.55 24.46 11.17
CA PRO A 170 -8.99 25.51 10.25
C PRO A 170 -7.91 25.96 9.27
N ARG A 171 -6.64 25.51 9.44
CA ARG A 171 -5.50 25.97 8.65
C ARG A 171 -5.41 25.40 7.23
N PRO A 172 -5.55 24.07 7.00
CA PRO A 172 -5.37 23.51 5.67
C PRO A 172 -6.41 24.04 4.70
N SER A 173 -5.97 24.41 3.49
CA SER A 173 -6.86 24.81 2.42
C SER A 173 -7.90 23.71 2.11
N LEU A 174 -9.09 24.11 1.65
CA LEU A 174 -10.15 23.16 1.27
C LEU A 174 -9.68 22.15 0.20
N LEU A 175 -8.71 22.54 -0.65
CA LEU A 175 -8.11 21.65 -1.64
C LEU A 175 -7.25 20.56 -1.00
N MET A 176 -6.46 20.90 0.03
CA MET A 176 -5.64 19.92 0.76
C MET A 176 -6.53 18.92 1.50
N LYS A 177 -7.55 19.40 2.20
CA LYS A 177 -8.57 18.56 2.86
C LYS A 177 -9.27 17.61 1.88
N GLY A 178 -9.64 18.14 0.71
CA GLY A 178 -10.23 17.34 -0.35
C GLY A 178 -9.29 16.23 -0.84
N GLY A 179 -8.00 16.54 -0.99
CA GLY A 179 -6.95 15.58 -1.32
C GLY A 179 -6.78 14.49 -0.26
N GLY A 180 -6.73 14.86 1.02
CA GLY A 180 -6.66 13.93 2.15
C GLY A 180 -7.85 12.96 2.20
N VAL A 181 -9.08 13.48 2.03
CA VAL A 181 -10.30 12.65 1.97
C VAL A 181 -10.27 11.70 0.77
N ALA A 182 -9.86 12.17 -0.41
CA ALA A 182 -9.76 11.34 -1.60
C ALA A 182 -8.74 10.19 -1.42
N MET A 183 -7.57 10.49 -0.85
CA MET A 183 -6.53 9.49 -0.57
C MET A 183 -6.95 8.48 0.50
N TYR A 184 -7.66 8.93 1.52
CA TYR A 184 -8.22 8.03 2.54
C TYR A 184 -9.33 7.14 1.97
N GLY A 185 -10.21 7.70 1.13
CA GLY A 185 -11.20 6.92 0.39
C GLY A 185 -10.56 5.84 -0.47
N LEU A 186 -9.47 6.15 -1.17
CA LEU A 186 -8.72 5.15 -1.95
C LEU A 186 -8.10 4.06 -1.05
N SER A 187 -7.62 4.43 0.14
CA SER A 187 -7.10 3.47 1.13
C SER A 187 -8.17 2.47 1.59
N TRP A 188 -9.42 2.90 1.73
CA TRP A 188 -10.55 2.01 2.00
C TRP A 188 -10.88 1.07 0.84
N VAL A 189 -10.81 1.56 -0.40
CA VAL A 189 -10.99 0.70 -1.59
C VAL A 189 -9.94 -0.41 -1.60
N PHE A 190 -8.68 -0.08 -1.35
CA PHE A 190 -7.61 -1.08 -1.20
C PHE A 190 -7.90 -2.06 -0.06
N MET A 191 -8.34 -1.59 1.11
CA MET A 191 -8.69 -2.45 2.24
C MET A 191 -9.77 -3.49 1.87
N VAL A 192 -10.80 -3.06 1.15
CA VAL A 192 -11.89 -3.97 0.71
C VAL A 192 -11.35 -5.03 -0.25
N ASP A 193 -10.51 -4.66 -1.21
CA ASP A 193 -9.94 -5.60 -2.17
C ASP A 193 -8.98 -6.59 -1.51
N ILE A 194 -8.15 -6.11 -0.58
CA ILE A 194 -7.24 -6.95 0.21
C ILE A 194 -8.02 -7.93 1.09
N THR A 195 -9.06 -7.45 1.77
CA THR A 195 -9.91 -8.28 2.64
C THR A 195 -10.65 -9.32 1.82
N ARG A 196 -11.21 -8.95 0.66
CA ARG A 196 -11.84 -9.90 -0.27
C ARG A 196 -10.84 -10.95 -0.75
N PHE A 197 -9.61 -10.57 -1.07
CA PHE A 197 -8.55 -11.50 -1.42
C PHE A 197 -8.27 -12.48 -0.27
N ALA A 198 -8.09 -11.98 0.95
CA ALA A 198 -7.84 -12.78 2.14
C ALA A 198 -9.00 -13.76 2.42
N CYS A 199 -10.25 -13.29 2.41
CA CYS A 199 -11.44 -14.12 2.60
C CYS A 199 -11.55 -15.23 1.55
N ARG A 200 -11.27 -14.94 0.28
CA ARG A 200 -11.28 -15.95 -0.79
C ARG A 200 -10.20 -17.01 -0.59
N LYS A 201 -9.00 -16.60 -0.18
CA LYS A 201 -7.88 -17.52 0.10
C LYS A 201 -8.21 -18.42 1.30
N SER A 202 -8.68 -17.84 2.40
CA SER A 202 -9.08 -18.57 3.60
C SER A 202 -10.24 -19.55 3.32
N GLY A 203 -11.27 -19.11 2.58
CA GLY A 203 -12.39 -19.97 2.20
C GLY A 203 -11.99 -21.13 1.28
N ALA A 204 -11.08 -20.91 0.34
CA ALA A 204 -10.54 -21.98 -0.51
C ALA A 204 -9.73 -23.01 0.29
N LYS A 205 -8.94 -22.56 1.27
CA LYS A 205 -8.16 -23.43 2.16
C LYS A 205 -9.07 -24.24 3.10
N PHE A 206 -10.10 -23.60 3.66
CA PHE A 206 -11.08 -24.27 4.51
C PHE A 206 -11.83 -25.39 3.77
N ARG A 207 -12.27 -25.14 2.53
CA ARG A 207 -12.90 -26.18 1.69
C ARG A 207 -11.97 -27.38 1.45
N ARG A 208 -10.71 -27.14 1.09
CA ARG A 208 -9.71 -28.21 0.88
C ARG A 208 -9.47 -29.03 2.15
N TRP A 209 -9.41 -28.37 3.31
CA TRP A 209 -9.29 -29.06 4.60
C TRP A 209 -10.52 -29.91 4.93
N GLN A 210 -11.72 -29.38 4.65
CA GLN A 210 -12.97 -30.11 4.87
C GLN A 210 -13.10 -31.33 3.94
N GLU A 211 -12.72 -31.19 2.67
CA GLU A 211 -12.66 -32.29 1.70
C GLU A 211 -11.66 -33.37 2.13
N ALA A 212 -10.46 -32.97 2.56
CA ALA A 212 -9.45 -33.90 3.09
C ALA A 212 -9.94 -34.66 4.33
N ARG A 213 -10.61 -33.98 5.27
CA ARG A 213 -11.21 -34.62 6.45
C ARG A 213 -12.30 -35.62 6.08
N LYS A 214 -13.20 -35.24 5.17
CA LYS A 214 -14.25 -36.15 4.67
C LYS A 214 -13.66 -37.39 4.01
N ALA A 215 -12.59 -37.24 3.21
CA ALA A 215 -11.90 -38.37 2.58
C ALA A 215 -11.28 -39.33 3.61
N ILE A 216 -10.67 -38.81 4.68
CA ILE A 216 -10.11 -39.61 5.78
C ILE A 216 -11.22 -40.37 6.52
N GLU A 217 -12.35 -39.71 6.81
CA GLU A 217 -13.50 -40.36 7.48
C GLU A 217 -14.13 -41.48 6.64
N VAL A 218 -14.21 -41.31 5.31
CA VAL A 218 -14.72 -42.35 4.39
C VAL A 218 -13.77 -43.55 4.33
N ASN A 219 -12.46 -43.33 4.15
CA ASN A 219 -11.47 -44.41 4.13
C ASN A 219 -11.39 -45.15 5.47
N GLY A 220 -11.47 -44.43 6.60
CA GLY A 220 -11.44 -45.02 7.93
C GLY A 220 -12.66 -45.90 8.25
N LYS A 221 -13.82 -45.63 7.64
CA LYS A 221 -15.02 -46.49 7.75
C LYS A 221 -14.90 -47.73 6.87
N SER A 222 -14.34 -47.62 5.66
CA SER A 222 -14.13 -48.77 4.77
C SER A 222 -13.14 -49.79 5.33
N GLY A 223 -12.09 -49.35 6.05
CA GLY A 223 -11.09 -50.24 6.64
C GLY A 223 -11.53 -50.96 7.93
N LYS A 224 -12.69 -50.61 8.50
CA LYS A 224 -13.26 -51.28 9.69
C LYS A 224 -14.36 -52.30 9.36
N ALA A 225 -14.77 -52.36 8.09
CA ALA A 225 -15.83 -53.25 7.60
C ALA A 225 -15.29 -54.49 6.85
N SER A 226 -13.97 -54.67 6.84
CA SER A 226 -13.28 -55.87 6.33
C SER A 226 -12.62 -56.61 7.48
#